data_AF-A0A7J3BAR5-F1
#
_entry.id   AF-A0A7J3BAR5-F1
#
_cell.length_a   1.000
_cell.length_b   1.000
_cell.length_c   1.000
_cell.angle_alpha   90.00
_cell.angle_beta   90.00
_cell.angle_gamma   90.00
#
_symmetry.space_group_name_H-M   'P 1'
#
loop_
_entity.id
_entity.type
_entity.pdbx_description
1 polymer ?
#
loop_
_entity_poly.entity_id
_entity_poly.type
_entity_poly.pdbx_seq_one_letter_code
_entity_poly.pdbx_strand_id
1 'polypeptide(L)'
;MITTSRYSSRKTREFAKLLSRKLDTFYVARGKKTIEDIVLYGRKEGESEVRVIEEEKGIPAYISTIEISETGKWKWAKRVSVEEYEIEIRKHHKR
;
A
#
# COMPACT_ATOMS: atom_id res chain seq x y z
N MET A 1 2.86 5.06 3.52
CA MET A 1 3.79 4.21 2.73
C MET A 1 3.05 3.21 1.84
N ILE A 2 3.58 2.89 0.65
CA ILE A 2 3.03 1.86 -0.26
C ILE A 2 4.03 0.73 -0.54
N THR A 3 3.55 -0.52 -0.58
CA THR A 3 4.30 -1.69 -1.07
C THR A 3 3.39 -2.60 -1.91
N THR A 4 3.91 -3.72 -2.41
CA THR A 4 3.12 -4.75 -3.12
C THR A 4 3.11 -6.07 -2.35
N SER A 5 2.26 -7.01 -2.78
CA SER A 5 2.42 -8.43 -2.49
C SER A 5 3.79 -8.96 -2.93
N ARG A 6 4.20 -10.11 -2.37
CA ARG A 6 5.44 -10.78 -2.78
C ARG A 6 5.33 -11.24 -4.24
N TYR A 7 6.45 -11.19 -4.96
CA TYR A 7 6.55 -11.64 -6.36
C TYR A 7 5.55 -10.97 -7.32
N SER A 8 5.13 -9.74 -7.02
CA SER A 8 4.24 -8.96 -7.88
C SER A 8 4.80 -8.81 -9.31
N SER A 9 3.92 -8.65 -10.28
CA SER A 9 4.30 -8.35 -11.66
C SER A 9 4.92 -6.95 -11.79
N ARG A 10 5.55 -6.70 -12.94
CA ARG A 10 6.05 -5.37 -13.29
C ARG A 10 4.94 -4.33 -13.30
N LYS A 11 3.77 -4.66 -13.86
CA LYS A 11 2.60 -3.77 -13.94
C LYS A 11 2.15 -3.33 -12.55
N THR A 12 2.09 -4.27 -11.60
CA THR A 12 1.70 -3.96 -10.22
C THR A 12 2.71 -3.07 -9.49
N ARG A 13 4.00 -3.28 -9.71
CA ARG A 13 5.03 -2.37 -9.16
C ARG A 13 4.97 -0.98 -9.76
N GLU A 14 4.70 -0.87 -11.07
CA GLU A 14 4.55 0.43 -11.75
C GLU A 14 3.33 1.18 -11.22
N PHE A 15 2.20 0.48 -11.06
CA PHE A 15 1.00 1.04 -10.42
C PHE A 15 1.29 1.53 -8.99
N ALA A 16 1.96 0.73 -8.16
CA ALA A 16 2.29 1.11 -6.79
C ALA A 16 3.17 2.38 -6.73
N LYS A 17 4.13 2.53 -7.65
CA LYS A 17 4.97 3.74 -7.77
C LYS A 17 4.19 4.96 -8.22
N LEU A 18 3.26 4.80 -9.16
CA LEU A 18 2.39 5.89 -9.60
C LEU A 18 1.47 6.34 -8.46
N LEU A 19 0.88 5.39 -7.76
CA LEU A 19 0.00 5.68 -6.62
C LEU A 19 0.76 6.37 -5.49
N SER A 20 1.99 5.98 -5.21
CA SER A 20 2.79 6.60 -4.14
C SER A 20 3.03 8.08 -4.43
N ARG A 21 3.38 8.42 -5.69
CA ARG A 21 3.51 9.82 -6.13
C ARG A 21 2.21 10.60 -5.99
N LYS A 22 1.07 10.00 -6.33
CA LYS A 22 -0.24 10.64 -6.24
C LYS A 22 -0.64 10.94 -4.79
N LEU A 23 -0.27 10.06 -3.87
CA LEU A 23 -0.57 10.18 -2.44
C LEU A 23 0.54 10.86 -1.64
N ASP A 24 1.54 11.44 -2.30
CA ASP A 24 2.71 12.07 -1.68
C ASP A 24 3.38 11.19 -0.61
N THR A 25 3.54 9.91 -0.92
CA THR A 25 4.19 8.92 -0.06
C THR A 25 5.21 8.12 -0.88
N PHE A 26 6.05 7.35 -0.20
CA PHE A 26 7.10 6.58 -0.85
C PHE A 26 6.68 5.12 -1.10
N TYR A 27 7.28 4.54 -2.14
CA TYR A 27 7.14 3.14 -2.51
C TYR A 27 8.32 2.33 -1.99
N VAL A 28 8.02 1.19 -1.35
CA VAL A 28 9.03 0.23 -0.89
C VAL A 28 8.85 -1.11 -1.61
N ALA A 29 9.92 -1.59 -2.22
CA ALA A 29 9.95 -2.91 -2.83
C ALA A 29 9.82 -4.02 -1.77
N ARG A 30 8.84 -4.91 -1.97
CA ARG A 30 8.56 -5.99 -1.02
C ARG A 30 9.70 -7.00 -0.91
N GLY A 31 10.20 -7.51 -2.03
CA GLY A 31 11.24 -8.55 -2.05
C GLY A 31 10.89 -9.74 -1.15
N LYS A 32 11.84 -10.15 -0.30
CA LYS A 32 11.66 -11.24 0.68
C LYS A 32 11.08 -10.78 2.03
N LYS A 33 10.89 -9.48 2.23
CA LYS A 33 10.44 -8.92 3.52
C LYS A 33 9.10 -9.51 3.95
N THR A 34 8.97 -9.79 5.24
CA THR A 34 7.70 -10.19 5.88
C THR A 34 6.75 -8.99 6.00
N ILE A 35 5.53 -9.20 6.50
CA ILE A 35 4.62 -8.08 6.75
C ILE A 35 5.18 -7.25 7.91
N GLU A 36 5.71 -7.94 8.91
CA GLU A 36 6.33 -7.38 10.10
C GLU A 36 7.53 -6.50 9.73
N ASP A 37 8.40 -6.96 8.83
CA ASP A 37 9.54 -6.16 8.34
C ASP A 37 9.08 -4.86 7.68
N ILE A 38 8.03 -4.93 6.87
CA ILE A 38 7.47 -3.78 6.17
C ILE A 38 6.83 -2.82 7.17
N VAL A 39 6.03 -3.31 8.12
CA VAL A 39 5.42 -2.49 9.16
C VAL A 39 6.48 -1.82 10.02
N LEU A 40 7.51 -2.56 10.44
CA LEU A 40 8.63 -2.01 11.19
C LEU A 40 9.35 -0.91 10.41
N TYR A 41 9.54 -1.10 9.11
CA TYR A 41 10.12 -0.10 8.23
C TYR A 41 9.24 1.15 8.14
N GLY A 42 7.94 0.99 7.83
CA GLY A 42 6.99 2.10 7.78
C GLY A 42 6.96 2.90 9.08
N ARG A 43 6.89 2.21 10.23
CA ARG A 43 6.94 2.85 11.54
C ARG A 43 8.21 3.68 11.75
N LYS A 44 9.38 3.15 11.36
CA LYS A 44 10.67 3.87 11.47
C LYS A 44 10.70 5.14 10.63
N GLU A 45 10.02 5.13 9.49
CA GLU A 45 9.86 6.30 8.61
C GLU A 45 8.71 7.23 9.05
N GLY A 46 8.09 6.99 10.22
CA GLY A 46 7.03 7.83 10.78
C GLY A 46 5.64 7.59 10.18
N GLU A 47 5.44 6.51 9.44
CA GLU A 47 4.16 6.21 8.80
C GLU A 47 3.17 5.58 9.78
N SER A 48 1.95 6.09 9.78
CA SER A 48 0.82 5.54 10.55
C SER A 48 0.11 4.40 9.83
N GLU A 49 0.39 4.20 8.54
CA GLU A 49 -0.24 3.17 7.73
C GLU A 49 0.64 2.66 6.59
N VAL A 50 0.41 1.40 6.23
CA VAL A 50 1.01 0.75 5.07
C VAL A 50 -0.07 0.26 4.14
N ARG A 51 0.00 0.70 2.88
CA ARG A 51 -0.85 0.18 1.80
C ARG A 51 -0.11 -0.92 1.06
N VAL A 52 -0.69 -2.10 0.99
CA VAL A 52 -0.19 -3.26 0.25
C VAL A 52 -1.05 -3.45 -0.98
N ILE A 53 -0.46 -3.25 -2.16
CA ILE A 53 -1.11 -3.53 -3.43
C ILE A 53 -1.03 -5.03 -3.71
N GLU A 54 -2.18 -5.68 -3.75
CA GLU A 54 -2.33 -7.08 -4.09
C GLU A 54 -2.58 -7.26 -5.58
N GLU A 55 -2.09 -8.37 -6.09
CA GLU A 55 -2.18 -8.72 -7.50
C GLU A 55 -3.07 -9.95 -7.67
N GLU A 56 -3.90 -9.92 -8.70
CA GLU A 56 -4.62 -11.07 -9.21
C GLU A 56 -4.37 -11.18 -10.71
N LYS A 57 -4.01 -12.37 -11.22
CA LYS A 57 -3.77 -12.62 -12.65
C LYS A 57 -2.82 -11.61 -13.34
N GLY A 58 -1.79 -11.15 -12.63
CA GLY A 58 -0.79 -10.22 -13.21
C GLY A 58 -1.21 -8.76 -13.26
N ILE A 59 -2.31 -8.37 -12.61
CA ILE A 59 -2.79 -6.98 -12.53
C ILE A 59 -3.06 -6.56 -11.07
N PRO A 60 -2.89 -5.27 -10.72
CA PRO A 60 -3.34 -4.74 -9.44
C PRO A 60 -4.85 -4.98 -9.27
N ALA A 61 -5.24 -5.60 -8.18
CA ALA A 61 -6.64 -5.95 -7.93
C ALA A 61 -7.18 -5.31 -6.64
N TYR A 62 -6.39 -5.36 -5.57
CA TYR A 62 -6.81 -4.86 -4.26
C TYR A 62 -5.75 -4.02 -3.58
N ILE A 63 -6.20 -3.16 -2.68
CA ILE A 63 -5.36 -2.38 -1.78
C ILE A 63 -5.77 -2.71 -0.36
N SER A 64 -4.87 -3.39 0.35
CA SER A 64 -5.03 -3.70 1.76
C SER A 64 -4.25 -2.72 2.60
N THR A 65 -4.91 -2.12 3.59
CA THR A 65 -4.34 -1.13 4.50
C THR A 65 -4.03 -1.78 5.84
N ILE A 66 -2.80 -1.59 6.29
CA ILE A 66 -2.35 -1.92 7.63
C ILE A 66 -2.23 -0.63 8.41
N GLU A 67 -2.92 -0.53 9.54
CA GLU A 67 -2.75 0.58 10.49
C GLU A 67 -1.66 0.23 11.50
N ILE A 68 -0.80 1.21 11.79
CA ILE A 68 0.28 1.12 12.78
C ILE A 68 -0.07 2.08 13.92
N SER A 69 -0.20 1.56 15.13
CA SER A 69 -0.38 2.38 16.32
C SER A 69 0.93 3.04 16.77
N GLU A 70 0.82 4.10 17.57
CA GLU A 70 1.99 4.76 18.19
C GLU A 70 2.83 3.79 19.03
N THR A 71 2.17 2.84 19.70
CA THR A 71 2.79 1.77 20.49
C THR A 71 3.48 0.69 19.63
N GLY A 72 3.32 0.73 18.30
CA GLY A 72 3.92 -0.22 17.36
C GLY A 72 3.13 -1.50 17.14
N LYS A 73 1.93 -1.61 17.72
CA LYS A 73 0.99 -2.67 17.35
C LYS A 73 0.42 -2.35 15.97
N TRP A 74 0.07 -3.39 15.22
CA TRP A 74 -0.51 -3.20 13.89
C TRP A 74 -1.65 -4.17 13.64
N LYS A 75 -2.55 -3.78 12.74
CA LYS A 75 -3.68 -4.61 12.29
C LYS A 75 -3.99 -4.33 10.83
N TRP A 76 -4.55 -5.33 10.16
CA TRP A 76 -5.22 -5.10 8.87
C TRP A 76 -6.52 -4.34 9.12
N ALA A 77 -6.72 -3.22 8.43
CA ALA A 77 -7.82 -2.30 8.67
C ALA A 77 -8.89 -2.36 7.57
N LYS A 78 -8.49 -2.21 6.31
CA LYS A 78 -9.40 -2.18 5.16
C LYS A 78 -8.79 -2.93 3.99
N ARG A 79 -9.62 -3.57 3.18
CA ARG A 79 -9.27 -4.09 1.87
C ARG A 79 -10.32 -3.60 0.88
N VAL A 80 -9.88 -2.96 -0.19
CA VAL A 80 -10.75 -2.41 -1.25
C VAL A 80 -10.22 -2.82 -2.61
N SER A 81 -11.09 -2.86 -3.62
CA SER A 81 -10.62 -3.00 -4.99
C SER A 81 -9.88 -1.74 -5.44
N VAL A 82 -8.98 -1.89 -6.41
CA VAL A 82 -8.26 -0.74 -6.99
C VAL A 82 -9.24 0.24 -7.63
N GLU A 83 -10.29 -0.26 -8.29
CA GLU A 83 -11.32 0.56 -8.92
C GLU A 83 -12.07 1.43 -7.91
N GLU A 84 -12.52 0.83 -6.80
CA GLU A 84 -13.18 1.55 -5.71
C GLU A 84 -12.26 2.63 -5.11
N TYR A 85 -11.00 2.28 -4.87
CA TYR A 85 -10.04 3.20 -4.28
C TYR A 85 -9.75 4.41 -5.17
N GLU A 86 -9.62 4.21 -6.49
CA GLU A 86 -9.42 5.32 -7.43
C GLU A 86 -10.62 6.28 -7.44
N ILE A 87 -11.84 5.75 -7.34
CA ILE A 87 -13.07 6.54 -7.24
C ILE A 87 -13.06 7.35 -5.93
N GLU A 88 -12.71 6.73 -4.81
CA GLU A 88 -12.59 7.39 -3.50
C GLU A 88 -11.61 8.58 -3.55
N ILE A 89 -10.42 8.39 -4.13
CA ILE A 89 -9.42 9.46 -4.27
C ILE A 89 -9.95 10.61 -5.15
N ARG A 90 -10.58 10.29 -6.29
CA ARG A 90 -11.11 11.33 -7.20
C ARG A 90 -12.19 12.18 -6.55
N LYS A 91 -13.00 11.60 -5.66
CA LYS A 91 -14.03 12.34 -4.91
C LYS A 91 -13.43 13.30 -3.90
N HIS A 92 -12.35 12.91 -3.22
CA HIS A 92 -11.69 13.74 -2.22
C HIS A 92 -10.91 14.93 -2.81
N HIS A 93 -10.33 14.80 -4.01
CA HIS A 93 -9.57 15.89 -4.66
C HIS A 93 -10.42 16.92 -5.43
N LYS A 94 -11.76 16.77 -5.48
CA LYS A 94 -12.67 17.73 -6.14
C LYS A 94 -13.24 18.80 -5.19
N ARG A 95 -12.73 18.89 -3.96
CA ARG A 95 -13.05 19.94 -2.99
C ARG A 95 -11.82 20.80 -2.76
#